data_AF-A0A231HI54-F1
#
_entry.id   AF-A0A231HI54-F1
#
_cell.length_a   1.000
_cell.length_b   1.000
_cell.length_c   1.000
_cell.angle_alpha   90.00
_cell.angle_beta   90.00
_cell.angle_gamma   90.00
#
_symmetry.space_group_name_H-M   'P 1'
#
loop_
_entity.id
_entity.type
_entity.pdbx_description
1 polymer ?
#
loop_
_entity_poly.entity_id
_entity_poly.type
_entity_poly.pdbx_seq_one_letter_code
_entity_poly.pdbx_strand_id
1 'polypeptide(L)'
;MTERTSAHYSLRADSIKGCAPFVLVLAFAAFVPGASFAQYLSLPRGAGIEPVNKDGLMLDYLDRVEPRSLLSLAQSARCSVRASAPSTVLSDRIGPVHLIEYMVTPPCSLTRGGPAISGFGQLQSQYGSHRMGFVYGPGKRAALFDHIAR
;
A
#
# COMPACT_ATOMS: atom_id res chain seq x y z
N MET A 1 47.95 -57.62 19.89
CA MET A 1 46.62 -57.85 19.32
C MET A 1 46.52 -57.02 18.06
N THR A 2 46.91 -57.58 16.90
CA THR A 2 46.01 -58.26 15.91
C THR A 2 44.94 -57.30 15.38
N GLU A 3 44.72 -57.10 14.08
CA GLU A 3 45.23 -57.66 12.84
C GLU A 3 44.69 -56.81 11.68
N ARG A 4 45.36 -56.91 10.53
CA ARG A 4 44.91 -56.61 9.16
C ARG A 4 43.39 -56.62 8.93
N THR A 5 42.91 -55.76 8.02
CA THR A 5 42.56 -56.23 6.65
C THR A 5 42.24 -55.08 5.70
N SER A 6 43.02 -55.06 4.63
CA SER A 6 42.69 -54.45 3.34
C SER A 6 41.60 -55.28 2.67
N ALA A 7 40.65 -54.63 2.01
CA ALA A 7 39.83 -55.28 0.99
C ALA A 7 39.53 -54.29 -0.14
N HIS A 8 40.22 -54.55 -1.25
CA HIS A 8 39.95 -54.08 -2.59
C HIS A 8 38.49 -54.30 -2.99
N TYR A 9 37.92 -53.37 -3.75
CA TYR A 9 37.00 -53.73 -4.83
C TYR A 9 37.30 -52.93 -6.08
N SER A 10 37.44 -53.72 -7.13
CA SER A 10 37.85 -53.42 -8.49
C SER A 10 36.87 -52.49 -9.20
N LEU A 11 37.45 -51.60 -10.01
CA LEU A 11 36.80 -51.01 -11.18
C LEU A 11 36.17 -52.10 -12.03
N ARG A 12 34.94 -51.86 -12.49
CA ARG A 12 34.45 -52.38 -13.75
C ARG A 12 34.03 -51.21 -14.62
N ALA A 13 34.84 -50.99 -15.64
CA ALA A 13 34.48 -50.20 -16.80
C ALA A 13 33.50 -51.02 -17.63
N ASP A 14 32.33 -50.45 -17.93
CA ASP A 14 31.52 -50.89 -19.05
C ASP A 14 30.88 -49.69 -19.75
N SER A 15 31.38 -49.47 -20.97
CA SER A 15 30.58 -49.19 -22.17
C SER A 15 29.98 -47.80 -22.38
N ILE A 16 30.87 -46.94 -22.90
CA ILE A 16 30.69 -45.92 -23.94
C ILE A 16 29.35 -46.00 -24.70
N LYS A 17 28.59 -44.89 -24.76
CA LYS A 17 27.84 -44.43 -25.94
C LYS A 17 27.16 -43.08 -25.66
N GLY A 18 27.45 -42.08 -26.50
CA GLY A 18 26.54 -40.93 -26.65
C GLY A 18 27.19 -39.56 -26.69
N CYS A 19 27.80 -39.24 -27.84
CA CYS A 19 27.75 -37.95 -28.53
C CYS A 19 27.73 -36.63 -27.73
N ALA A 20 28.83 -35.87 -27.86
CA ALA A 20 28.78 -34.42 -28.04
C ALA A 20 27.97 -34.05 -29.32
N PRO A 21 27.61 -32.78 -29.63
CA PRO A 21 28.00 -31.49 -29.02
C PRO A 21 26.84 -30.48 -28.85
N PHE A 22 27.20 -29.29 -28.37
CA PHE A 22 26.46 -28.03 -28.47
C PHE A 22 25.67 -27.86 -29.78
N VAL A 23 24.37 -27.57 -29.69
CA VAL A 23 23.63 -26.83 -30.72
C VAL A 23 22.78 -25.76 -30.04
N LEU A 24 23.22 -24.53 -30.25
CA LEU A 24 22.54 -23.27 -29.96
C LEU A 24 21.37 -23.13 -30.94
N VAL A 25 20.13 -23.13 -30.44
CA VAL A 25 18.94 -22.81 -31.25
C VAL A 25 18.39 -21.47 -30.82
N LEU A 26 18.77 -20.45 -31.59
CA LEU A 26 18.07 -19.17 -31.71
C LEU A 26 16.69 -19.43 -32.30
N ALA A 27 15.64 -19.26 -31.51
CA ALA A 27 14.27 -19.09 -32.01
C ALA A 27 13.87 -17.62 -31.83
N PHE A 28 14.15 -16.83 -32.86
CA PHE A 28 13.43 -15.60 -33.14
C PHE A 28 12.01 -15.94 -33.63
N ALA A 29 11.08 -15.03 -33.33
CA ALA A 29 9.75 -14.84 -33.93
C ALA A 29 8.53 -15.40 -33.17
N ALA A 30 7.99 -14.55 -32.29
CA ALA A 30 6.60 -14.06 -32.38
C ALA A 30 6.52 -12.78 -31.55
N PHE A 31 6.78 -11.60 -32.12
CA PHE A 31 5.70 -10.71 -32.59
C PHE A 31 4.53 -10.61 -31.59
N VAL A 32 4.80 -10.09 -30.38
CA VAL A 32 3.77 -9.38 -29.62
C VAL A 32 3.90 -7.91 -30.02
N PRO A 33 2.90 -7.32 -30.69
CA PRO A 33 2.94 -5.91 -31.05
C PRO A 33 3.09 -5.08 -29.79
N GLY A 34 4.12 -4.23 -29.78
CA GLY A 34 4.26 -3.17 -28.81
C GLY A 34 3.12 -2.17 -28.96
N ALA A 35 2.18 -2.21 -28.03
CA ALA A 35 1.19 -1.18 -27.68
C ALA A 35 0.34 -1.83 -26.56
N SER A 36 0.28 -1.40 -25.31
CA SER A 36 0.46 -0.09 -24.73
C SER A 36 0.71 -0.29 -23.22
N PHE A 37 1.96 -0.29 -22.77
CA PHE A 37 2.28 -0.32 -21.33
C PHE A 37 2.94 0.98 -20.84
N ALA A 38 2.84 2.05 -21.63
CA ALA A 38 3.49 3.33 -21.35
C ALA A 38 2.51 4.54 -21.31
N GLN A 39 1.29 4.36 -20.80
CA GLN A 39 0.37 5.48 -20.55
C GLN A 39 0.05 5.73 -19.07
N TYR A 40 0.76 5.10 -18.13
CA TYR A 40 0.63 5.45 -16.69
C TYR A 40 1.62 6.55 -16.24
N LEU A 41 2.36 7.15 -17.18
CA LEU A 41 3.41 8.14 -16.90
C LEU A 41 3.03 9.52 -17.42
N SER A 42 1.86 9.99 -17.01
CA SER A 42 1.56 11.42 -16.99
C SER A 42 0.55 11.72 -15.90
N LEU A 43 0.83 11.26 -14.67
CA LEU A 43 0.44 12.07 -13.53
C LEU A 43 1.09 13.45 -13.73
N PRO A 44 0.36 14.56 -13.65
CA PRO A 44 0.98 15.86 -13.52
C PRO A 44 1.95 15.79 -12.34
N ARG A 45 3.26 15.85 -12.62
CA ARG A 45 4.30 15.89 -11.59
C ARG A 45 4.00 17.11 -10.71
N GLY A 46 3.46 16.87 -9.52
CA GLY A 46 3.09 17.91 -8.57
C GLY A 46 1.60 18.07 -8.27
N ALA A 47 0.71 17.24 -8.83
CA ALA A 47 -0.66 17.18 -8.33
C ALA A 47 -0.66 16.50 -6.94
N GLY A 48 -0.67 17.32 -5.90
CA GLY A 48 -0.80 16.90 -4.51
C GLY A 48 -2.26 16.95 -4.06
N ILE A 49 -2.55 16.30 -2.94
CA ILE A 49 -3.84 16.48 -2.26
C ILE A 49 -3.73 17.79 -1.50
N GLU A 50 -4.68 18.69 -1.70
CA GLU A 50 -4.63 20.01 -1.09
C GLU A 50 -5.23 19.98 0.33
N PRO A 51 -4.66 20.74 1.28
CA PRO A 51 -5.29 20.97 2.57
C PRO A 51 -6.69 21.55 2.40
N VAL A 52 -7.65 21.00 3.15
CA VAL A 52 -9.02 21.47 3.16
C VAL A 52 -9.52 21.51 4.58
N ASN A 53 -10.12 22.63 4.97
CA ASN A 53 -10.87 22.72 6.22
C ASN A 53 -12.25 23.28 5.90
N LYS A 54 -13.27 22.42 5.95
CA LYS A 54 -14.67 22.75 5.71
C LYS A 54 -15.55 22.02 6.73
N ASP A 55 -16.80 22.45 6.87
CA ASP A 55 -17.70 21.94 7.91
C ASP A 55 -17.73 20.41 8.02
N GLY A 56 -17.13 19.91 9.10
CA GLY A 56 -17.07 18.49 9.43
C GLY A 56 -16.09 17.66 8.59
N LEU A 57 -15.20 18.28 7.80
CA LEU A 57 -14.08 17.60 7.12
C LEU A 57 -12.82 18.47 7.17
N MET A 58 -11.76 17.94 7.77
CA MET A 58 -10.44 18.55 7.82
C MET A 58 -9.41 17.59 7.21
N LEU A 59 -8.70 18.04 6.18
CA LEU A 59 -7.52 17.42 5.59
C LEU A 59 -6.36 18.39 5.78
N ASP A 60 -5.27 17.94 6.38
CA ASP A 60 -4.06 18.74 6.55
C ASP A 60 -2.83 17.84 6.49
N TYR A 61 -1.64 18.44 6.47
CA TYR A 61 -0.39 17.70 6.55
C TYR A 61 -0.33 16.83 7.83
N LEU A 62 0.37 15.69 7.74
CA LEU A 62 0.41 14.69 8.82
C LEU A 62 1.00 15.21 10.14
N ASP A 63 1.89 16.20 10.08
CA ASP A 63 2.47 16.88 11.26
C ASP A 63 1.43 17.68 12.05
N ARG A 64 0.36 18.16 11.39
CA ARG A 64 -0.72 18.91 12.03
C ARG A 64 -1.88 18.01 12.46
N VAL A 65 -2.20 17.04 11.60
CA VAL A 65 -3.26 16.06 11.81
C VAL A 65 -2.64 14.68 11.87
N GLU A 66 -2.13 14.34 13.06
CA GLU A 66 -1.49 13.05 13.27
C GLU A 66 -2.51 11.98 13.76
N PRO A 67 -2.77 10.91 12.99
CA PRO A 67 -3.76 9.89 13.36
C PRO A 67 -3.42 9.17 14.66
N ARG A 68 -2.13 9.01 14.97
CA ARG A 68 -1.67 8.40 16.22
C ARG A 68 -2.05 9.24 17.43
N SER A 69 -1.91 10.56 17.32
CA SER A 69 -2.29 11.51 18.36
C SER A 69 -3.81 11.50 18.58
N LEU A 70 -4.60 11.40 17.51
CA LEU A 70 -6.06 11.27 17.60
C LEU A 70 -6.51 9.92 18.18
N LEU A 71 -5.80 8.83 17.86
CA LEU A 71 -6.03 7.52 18.46
C LEU A 71 -5.72 7.53 19.95
N SER A 72 -4.60 8.13 20.36
CA SER A 72 -4.25 8.31 21.78
C SER A 72 -5.30 9.15 22.51
N LEU A 73 -5.76 10.24 21.90
CA LEU A 73 -6.86 11.05 22.42
C LEU A 73 -8.13 10.21 22.62
N ALA A 74 -8.53 9.42 21.61
CA ALA A 74 -9.68 8.55 21.68
C ALA A 74 -9.58 7.52 22.83
N GLN A 75 -8.41 6.89 22.97
CA GLN A 75 -8.13 5.94 24.04
C GLN A 75 -8.18 6.60 25.41
N SER A 76 -7.61 7.81 25.55
CA SER A 76 -7.66 8.58 26.80
C SER A 76 -9.09 8.95 27.21
N ALA A 77 -9.94 9.23 26.22
CA ALA A 77 -11.36 9.50 26.39
C ALA A 77 -12.22 8.21 26.55
N ARG A 78 -11.59 7.03 26.60
CA ARG A 78 -12.24 5.71 26.69
C ARG A 78 -13.23 5.43 25.55
N CYS A 79 -12.94 5.99 24.38
CA CYS A 79 -13.74 5.78 23.19
C CYS A 79 -13.37 4.49 22.49
N SER A 80 -14.39 3.75 22.06
CA SER A 80 -14.18 2.62 21.16
C SER A 80 -13.79 3.15 19.79
N VAL A 81 -12.64 2.70 19.28
CA VAL A 81 -12.16 3.01 17.93
C VAL A 81 -12.05 1.73 17.13
N ARG A 82 -12.63 1.72 15.93
CA ARG A 82 -12.55 0.61 14.98
C ARG A 82 -11.69 1.02 13.80
N ALA A 83 -10.65 0.25 13.51
CA ALA A 83 -9.92 0.38 12.26
C ALA A 83 -10.80 -0.10 11.09
N SER A 84 -10.94 0.73 10.06
CA SER A 84 -11.50 0.32 8.77
C SER A 84 -10.48 -0.52 8.02
N ALA A 85 -10.95 -1.42 7.15
CA ALA A 85 -10.07 -2.09 6.21
C ALA A 85 -9.38 -1.04 5.33
N PRO A 86 -8.06 -1.14 5.10
CA PRO A 86 -7.37 -0.27 4.15
C PRO A 86 -8.07 -0.34 2.79
N SER A 87 -8.25 0.81 2.16
CA SER A 87 -8.92 0.90 0.86
C SER A 87 -8.10 1.74 -0.10
N THR A 88 -8.31 1.50 -1.40
CA THR A 88 -7.70 2.31 -2.46
C THR A 88 -8.82 3.07 -3.15
N VAL A 89 -8.69 4.40 -3.21
CA VAL A 89 -9.63 5.30 -3.88
C VAL A 89 -8.93 5.87 -5.10
N LEU A 90 -9.59 5.87 -6.24
CA LEU A 90 -9.07 6.50 -7.44
C LEU A 90 -9.42 7.99 -7.42
N SER A 91 -8.42 8.85 -7.57
CA SER A 91 -8.58 10.28 -7.79
C SER A 91 -8.32 10.62 -9.25
N ASP A 92 -9.16 11.47 -9.82
CA ASP A 92 -9.00 11.94 -11.19
C ASP A 92 -7.74 12.81 -11.37
N ARG A 93 -7.28 13.47 -10.29
CA ARG A 93 -6.15 14.41 -10.32
C ARG A 93 -4.80 13.76 -10.06
N ILE A 94 -4.77 12.76 -9.17
CA ILE A 94 -3.52 12.20 -8.63
C ILE A 94 -3.41 10.69 -8.78
N GLY A 95 -4.41 10.04 -9.38
CA GLY A 95 -4.46 8.59 -9.50
C GLY A 95 -4.80 7.89 -8.19
N PRO A 96 -4.33 6.65 -7.99
CA PRO A 96 -4.71 5.84 -6.84
C PRO A 96 -4.17 6.38 -5.51
N VAL A 97 -5.04 6.42 -4.50
CA VAL A 97 -4.77 6.88 -3.13
C VAL A 97 -5.09 5.76 -2.16
N HIS A 98 -4.14 5.43 -1.30
CA HIS A 98 -4.34 4.52 -0.18
C HIS A 98 -4.93 5.27 1.02
N LEU A 99 -6.03 4.75 1.54
CA LEU A 99 -6.76 5.29 2.67
C LEU A 99 -6.66 4.33 3.86
N ILE A 100 -6.14 4.85 4.98
CA ILE A 100 -6.14 4.17 6.28
C ILE A 100 -7.03 4.98 7.21
N GLU A 101 -8.14 4.39 7.65
CA GLU A 101 -9.22 5.06 8.38
C GLU A 101 -9.48 4.38 9.72
N TYR A 102 -9.73 5.19 10.74
CA TYR A 102 -10.19 4.78 12.06
C TYR A 102 -11.52 5.47 12.35
N MET A 103 -12.53 4.70 12.72
CA MET A 103 -13.86 5.18 13.05
C MET A 103 -14.06 5.20 14.56
N VAL A 104 -14.56 6.31 15.09
CA VAL A 104 -14.98 6.43 16.48
C VAL A 104 -16.39 5.87 16.59
N THR A 105 -16.58 4.85 17.43
CA THR A 105 -17.90 4.24 17.62
C THR A 105 -18.77 5.11 18.52
N PRO A 106 -20.03 5.41 18.13
CA PRO A 106 -21.00 6.02 19.03
C PRO A 106 -21.18 5.20 20.33
N PRO A 107 -21.53 5.84 21.46
CA PRO A 107 -21.93 7.25 21.61
C PRO A 107 -20.76 8.22 21.83
N CYS A 108 -19.50 7.79 21.69
CA CYS A 108 -18.37 8.69 21.93
C CYS A 108 -18.34 9.84 20.91
N SER A 109 -18.08 11.05 21.41
CA SER A 109 -17.78 12.23 20.63
C SER A 109 -16.41 12.78 21.05
N LEU A 110 -15.47 12.84 20.11
CA LEU A 110 -14.19 13.50 20.31
C LEU A 110 -14.25 14.89 19.71
N THR A 111 -13.65 15.89 20.37
CA THR A 111 -13.55 17.25 19.84
C THR A 111 -12.12 17.76 20.04
N ARG A 112 -11.60 18.48 19.05
CA ARG A 112 -10.28 19.14 19.12
C ARG A 112 -10.40 20.56 18.55
N GLY A 113 -11.12 21.43 19.27
CA GLY A 113 -11.32 22.83 18.85
C GLY A 113 -12.07 22.97 17.52
N GLY A 114 -12.97 22.04 17.22
CA GLY A 114 -13.68 21.94 15.93
C GLY A 114 -14.89 21.00 16.03
N PRO A 115 -15.44 20.54 14.88
CA PRO A 115 -16.60 19.67 14.86
C PRO A 115 -16.32 18.33 15.56
N ALA A 116 -17.38 17.69 16.06
CA ALA A 116 -17.29 16.34 16.60
C ALA A 116 -16.63 15.39 15.59
N ILE A 117 -15.72 14.56 16.06
CA ILE A 117 -14.93 13.64 15.25
C ILE A 117 -15.61 12.28 15.29
N SER A 118 -15.97 11.77 14.11
CA SER A 118 -16.49 10.41 13.92
C SER A 118 -15.51 9.48 13.21
N GLY A 119 -14.49 10.03 12.55
CA GLY A 119 -13.38 9.25 12.07
C GLY A 119 -12.19 10.12 11.68
N PHE A 120 -11.05 9.46 11.57
CA PHE A 120 -9.78 10.10 11.27
C PHE A 120 -8.81 9.07 10.67
N GLY A 121 -7.74 9.54 10.05
CA GLY A 121 -6.78 8.64 9.44
C GLY A 121 -5.78 9.35 8.57
N GLN A 122 -5.14 8.58 7.69
CA GLN A 122 -4.22 9.11 6.71
C GLN A 122 -4.59 8.70 5.30
N LEU A 123 -4.29 9.60 4.37
CA LEU A 123 -4.41 9.41 2.94
C LEU A 123 -3.03 9.57 2.31
N GLN A 124 -2.66 8.64 1.41
CA GLN A 124 -1.33 8.54 0.83
C GLN A 124 -1.44 8.23 -0.66
N SER A 125 -0.75 9.00 -1.51
CA SER A 125 -0.66 8.65 -2.94
C SER A 125 0.06 7.32 -3.13
N GLN A 126 -0.29 6.55 -4.17
CA GLN A 126 0.34 5.24 -4.45
C GLN A 126 1.87 5.31 -4.53
N TYR A 127 2.42 6.43 -4.99
CA TYR A 127 3.87 6.65 -5.11
C TYR A 127 4.51 7.20 -3.82
N GLY A 128 3.72 7.39 -2.76
CA GLY A 128 4.18 7.77 -1.43
C GLY A 128 4.65 9.22 -1.27
N SER A 129 4.65 10.02 -2.35
CA SER A 129 5.17 11.38 -2.37
C SER A 129 4.31 12.40 -1.60
N HIS A 130 3.02 12.11 -1.44
CA HIS A 130 2.08 13.00 -0.75
C HIS A 130 1.31 12.21 0.30
N ARG A 131 1.33 12.71 1.54
CA ARG A 131 0.61 12.13 2.67
C ARG A 131 -0.07 13.25 3.46
N MET A 132 -1.30 13.01 3.86
CA MET A 132 -2.06 13.94 4.69
C MET A 132 -2.82 13.17 5.77
N GLY A 133 -3.05 13.84 6.88
CA GLY A 133 -4.00 13.43 7.88
C GLY A 133 -5.40 13.95 7.53
N PHE A 134 -6.41 13.19 7.89
CA PHE A 134 -7.79 13.65 7.77
C PHE A 134 -8.58 13.38 9.05
N VAL A 135 -9.62 14.18 9.23
CA VAL A 135 -10.63 14.06 10.29
C VAL A 135 -11.99 14.39 9.67
N TYR A 136 -13.01 13.62 9.98
CA TYR A 136 -14.37 13.92 9.57
C TYR A 136 -15.36 13.72 10.72
N GLY A 137 -16.46 14.46 10.67
CA GLY A 137 -17.54 14.39 11.64
C GLY A 137 -18.70 13.46 11.25
N PRO A 138 -19.73 13.37 12.10
CA PRO A 138 -20.86 12.48 11.88
C PRO A 138 -21.51 12.70 10.52
N GLY A 139 -21.72 11.62 9.75
CA GLY A 139 -22.35 11.68 8.43
C GLY A 139 -21.50 12.31 7.32
N LYS A 140 -20.25 12.73 7.59
CA LYS A 140 -19.39 13.42 6.61
C LYS A 140 -18.38 12.52 5.91
N ARG A 141 -18.44 11.21 6.13
CA ARG A 141 -17.56 10.24 5.46
C ARG A 141 -17.64 10.33 3.93
N ALA A 142 -18.83 10.49 3.35
CA ALA A 142 -18.98 10.64 1.90
C ALA A 142 -18.23 11.88 1.35
N ALA A 143 -18.20 12.98 2.12
CA ALA A 143 -17.51 14.20 1.71
C ALA A 143 -15.98 14.04 1.61
N LEU A 144 -15.39 13.07 2.34
CA LEU A 144 -13.99 12.68 2.18
C LEU A 144 -13.77 12.01 0.82
N PHE A 145 -14.60 11.02 0.48
CA PHE A 145 -14.49 10.32 -0.80
C PHE A 145 -14.77 11.25 -1.99
N ASP A 146 -15.77 12.13 -1.90
CA ASP A 146 -16.06 13.13 -2.93
C ASP A 146 -14.88 14.08 -3.17
N HIS A 147 -14.16 14.42 -2.11
CA HIS A 147 -12.98 15.28 -2.22
C HIS A 147 -11.78 14.57 -2.83
N ILE A 148 -11.57 13.30 -2.52
CA ILE A 148 -10.47 12.50 -3.09
C ILE A 148 -10.74 12.21 -4.57
N ALA A 149 -11.98 11.90 -4.93
CA ALA A 149 -12.34 11.53 -6.30
C ALA A 149 -12.14 12.69 -7.29
N ARG A 150 -12.56 13.90 -6.89
CA ARG A 150 -12.47 15.11 -7.71
C ARG A 150 -11.07 15.67 -7.75
#